data_AF-A0A7S2BKN4-F1
#
_entry.id   AF-A0A7S2BKN4-F1
#
_cell.length_a   1.000
_cell.length_b   1.000
_cell.length_c   1.000
_cell.angle_alpha   90.00
_cell.angle_beta   90.00
_cell.angle_gamma   90.00
#
_symmetry.space_group_name_H-M   'P 1'
#
loop_
_entity.id
_entity.type
_entity.pdbx_description
1 polymer ?
#
loop_
_entity_poly.entity_id
_entity_poly.type
_entity_poly.pdbx_seq_one_letter_code
_entity_poly.pdbx_strand_id
1 'polypeptide(L)'
;ASASARGMVQVHPSATALFPTGSASSAWTLGAWAELAESDHPSPTALFAKDAAGRSKGARYFKATFKLKLAAVEAVIQLGHDYPDTAPTVVLQRTTTEPGASDSDLRDMEVEVNGHYDELVTEDPASWDFLLCHQLRRIQEILGGAAKGKRRGRNRRLPMSYSARHGHYHR
;
A
#
# COMPACT_ATOMS: atom_id res chain seq x y z
N ALA A 1 16.13 10.12 18.14
CA ALA A 1 16.05 9.13 17.04
C ALA A 1 15.21 7.95 17.52
N SER A 2 13.92 7.95 17.20
CA SER A 2 12.99 6.90 17.64
C SER A 2 13.19 5.65 16.77
N ALA A 3 13.31 4.49 17.40
CA ALA A 3 13.61 3.22 16.74
C ALA A 3 12.56 2.89 15.68
N SER A 4 12.93 2.98 14.40
CA SER A 4 12.17 2.39 13.31
C SER A 4 12.20 0.88 13.49
N ALA A 5 11.07 0.28 13.87
CA ALA A 5 10.89 -1.16 13.84
C ALA A 5 11.19 -1.62 12.40
N ARG A 6 12.32 -2.30 12.21
CA ARG A 6 12.93 -2.59 10.89
C ARG A 6 11.89 -3.08 9.88
N GLY A 7 11.54 -2.23 8.91
CA GLY A 7 10.60 -2.54 7.82
C GLY A 7 9.11 -2.31 8.13
N MET A 8 8.78 -1.62 9.22
CA MET A 8 7.43 -1.11 9.46
C MET A 8 7.27 0.28 8.85
N VAL A 9 6.22 0.47 8.05
CA VAL A 9 5.91 1.79 7.49
C VAL A 9 5.40 2.69 8.61
N GLN A 10 5.99 3.89 8.73
CA GLN A 10 5.58 4.88 9.72
C GLN A 10 4.24 5.49 9.34
N VAL A 11 3.44 5.87 10.33
CA VAL A 11 2.17 6.57 10.13
C VAL A 11 2.16 7.85 10.94
N HIS A 12 1.44 8.87 10.45
CA HIS A 12 1.21 10.08 11.24
C HIS A 12 0.54 9.74 12.59
N PRO A 13 0.95 10.36 13.72
CA PRO A 13 0.40 10.04 15.04
C PRO A 13 -1.12 10.13 15.13
N SER A 14 -1.75 11.13 14.48
CA SER A 14 -3.23 11.28 14.48
C SER A 14 -3.93 10.07 13.85
N ALA A 15 -3.31 9.43 12.86
CA ALA A 15 -3.86 8.33 12.10
C ALA A 15 -3.61 6.96 12.76
N THR A 16 -2.91 6.89 13.89
CA THR A 16 -2.53 5.61 14.54
C THR A 16 -3.73 4.69 14.79
N ALA A 17 -4.91 5.24 15.11
CA ALA A 17 -6.13 4.47 15.34
C ALA A 17 -6.70 3.80 14.07
N LEU A 18 -6.37 4.34 12.89
CA LEU A 18 -6.75 3.79 11.58
C LEU A 18 -5.90 2.55 11.22
N PHE A 19 -4.73 2.40 11.85
CA PHE A 19 -3.73 1.37 11.59
C PHE A 19 -3.43 0.57 12.87
N PRO A 20 -4.40 -0.22 13.38
CA PRO A 20 -4.31 -0.85 14.70
C PRO A 20 -3.04 -1.70 14.83
N THR A 21 -2.14 -1.24 15.70
CA THR A 21 -0.83 -1.83 16.02
C THR A 21 -0.91 -3.19 16.71
N GLY A 22 -2.11 -3.66 17.07
CA GLY A 22 -2.35 -5.07 17.43
C GLY A 22 -2.01 -6.06 16.31
N SER A 23 -1.77 -5.57 15.08
CA SER A 23 -1.10 -6.28 14.00
C SER A 23 0.44 -6.16 14.06
N ALA A 24 1.04 -6.26 15.26
CA ALA A 24 2.50 -6.26 15.51
C ALA A 24 3.29 -7.41 14.83
N SER A 25 2.67 -8.11 13.88
CA SER A 25 3.37 -8.82 12.82
C SER A 25 2.44 -8.89 11.61
N SER A 26 2.39 -7.83 10.81
CA SER A 26 2.43 -8.11 9.38
C SER A 26 3.77 -8.83 9.20
N ALA A 27 3.74 -10.15 9.05
CA ALA A 27 4.96 -10.91 8.80
C ALA A 27 5.69 -10.35 7.54
N TRP A 28 4.93 -9.64 6.70
CA TRP A 28 5.40 -8.76 5.65
C TRP A 28 6.10 -7.50 6.18
N THR A 29 7.35 -7.31 5.76
CA THR A 29 8.13 -6.10 6.03
C THR A 29 8.42 -5.35 4.74
N LEU A 30 8.49 -4.02 4.81
CA LEU A 30 9.04 -3.20 3.73
C LEU A 30 10.55 -3.44 3.69
N GLY A 31 11.00 -4.19 2.68
CA GLY A 31 12.37 -4.66 2.55
C GLY A 31 13.25 -3.83 1.62
N ALA A 32 12.65 -3.11 0.66
CA ALA A 32 13.39 -2.24 -0.24
C ALA A 32 12.53 -1.04 -0.65
N TRP A 33 13.21 0.09 -0.89
CA TRP A 33 12.64 1.31 -1.43
C TRP A 33 13.63 1.89 -2.44
N ALA A 34 13.19 2.14 -3.66
CA ALA A 34 14.03 2.70 -4.71
C ALA A 34 13.23 3.66 -5.59
N GLU A 35 13.85 4.71 -6.08
CA GLU A 35 13.32 5.51 -7.18
C GLU A 35 13.56 4.76 -8.49
N LEU A 36 12.59 4.79 -9.40
CA LEU A 36 12.67 4.18 -10.71
C LEU A 36 12.95 5.24 -11.77
N ALA A 37 13.83 4.90 -12.71
CA ALA A 37 14.02 5.66 -13.92
C ALA A 37 12.93 5.29 -14.95
N GLU A 38 12.60 6.21 -15.86
CA GLU A 38 11.67 5.92 -16.96
C GLU A 38 12.15 4.75 -17.85
N SER A 39 13.47 4.55 -17.91
CA SER A 39 14.15 3.47 -18.64
C SER A 39 14.11 2.11 -17.94
N ASP A 40 13.63 2.03 -16.69
CA ASP A 40 13.54 0.74 -15.99
C ASP A 40 12.52 -0.18 -16.67
N HIS A 41 12.69 -1.49 -16.52
CA HIS A 41 11.81 -2.49 -17.11
C HIS A 41 11.05 -3.28 -16.03
N PRO A 42 9.71 -3.40 -16.13
CA PRO A 42 8.84 -2.70 -17.09
C PRO A 42 8.83 -1.18 -16.86
N SER A 43 8.66 -0.40 -17.94
CA SER A 43 8.65 1.06 -17.84
C SER A 43 7.54 1.51 -16.91
N PRO A 44 7.83 2.31 -15.87
CA PRO A 44 6.83 2.71 -14.90
C PRO A 44 5.69 3.47 -15.58
N THR A 45 5.99 4.34 -16.54
CA THR A 45 4.99 5.06 -17.34
C THR A 45 4.03 4.11 -18.06
N ALA A 46 4.51 2.96 -18.55
CA ALA A 46 3.66 1.96 -19.19
C ALA A 46 2.71 1.28 -18.19
N LEU A 47 3.11 1.12 -16.93
CA LEU A 47 2.26 0.56 -15.88
C LEU A 47 1.08 1.47 -15.54
N PHE A 48 1.27 2.78 -15.63
CA PHE A 48 0.23 3.78 -15.35
C PHE A 48 -0.50 4.30 -16.60
N ALA A 49 -0.13 3.83 -17.81
CA ALA A 49 -0.65 4.35 -19.07
C ALA A 49 -2.19 4.26 -19.20
N LYS A 50 -2.83 3.32 -18.51
CA LYS A 50 -4.29 3.17 -18.49
C LYS A 50 -5.01 4.28 -17.71
N ASP A 51 -4.32 4.91 -16.77
CA ASP A 51 -4.89 5.90 -15.84
C ASP A 51 -4.35 7.32 -16.10
N ALA A 52 -3.49 7.48 -17.11
CA ALA A 52 -2.61 8.63 -17.33
C ALA A 52 -3.06 9.62 -18.40
N ALA A 53 -4.35 9.95 -18.49
CA ALA A 53 -4.75 11.18 -19.16
C ALA A 53 -4.32 12.39 -18.29
N GLY A 54 -3.05 12.80 -18.38
CA GLY A 54 -2.54 14.07 -17.84
C GLY A 54 -1.62 14.00 -16.61
N ARG A 55 -1.56 12.89 -15.88
CA ARG A 55 -0.81 12.77 -14.60
C ARG A 55 0.68 12.45 -14.74
N SER A 56 1.17 12.15 -15.94
CA SER A 56 2.55 11.67 -16.15
C SER A 56 3.61 12.78 -16.20
N LYS A 57 3.23 14.03 -16.50
CA LYS A 57 4.21 15.11 -16.71
C LYS A 57 4.84 15.55 -15.37
N GLY A 58 6.13 15.27 -15.21
CA GLY A 58 6.89 15.61 -13.99
C GLY A 58 6.62 14.68 -12.80
N ALA A 59 5.95 13.55 -13.03
CA ALA A 59 5.76 12.55 -11.99
C ALA A 59 7.07 11.82 -11.66
N ARG A 60 7.25 11.45 -10.40
CA ARG A 60 8.34 10.59 -9.93
C ARG A 60 7.81 9.19 -9.69
N TYR A 61 8.63 8.19 -9.98
CA TYR A 61 8.25 6.80 -9.82
C TYR A 61 9.09 6.14 -8.76
N PHE A 62 8.45 5.39 -7.87
CA PHE A 62 9.13 4.65 -6.82
C PHE A 62 8.71 3.19 -6.84
N LYS A 63 9.54 2.34 -6.25
CA LYS A 63 9.27 0.95 -6.02
C LYS A 63 9.50 0.60 -4.56
N ALA A 64 8.46 0.08 -3.92
CA ALA A 64 8.50 -0.48 -2.60
C ALA A 64 8.36 -2.01 -2.69
N THR A 65 9.26 -2.76 -2.05
CA THR A 65 9.18 -4.22 -2.03
C THR A 65 8.80 -4.71 -0.64
N PHE A 66 7.64 -5.35 -0.52
CA PHE A 66 7.20 -6.05 0.67
C PHE A 66 7.67 -7.50 0.62
N LYS A 67 8.20 -8.02 1.73
CA LYS A 67 8.74 -9.39 1.81
C LYS A 67 8.17 -10.18 2.98
N LEU A 68 7.83 -11.44 2.74
CA LEU A 68 7.50 -12.43 3.76
C LEU A 68 8.15 -13.77 3.40
N LYS A 69 9.18 -14.19 4.15
CA LYS A 69 9.94 -15.42 3.86
C LYS A 69 10.40 -15.45 2.38
N LEU A 70 9.84 -16.35 1.57
CA LEU A 70 10.13 -16.51 0.14
C LEU A 70 9.16 -15.73 -0.77
N ALA A 71 8.09 -15.15 -0.21
CA ALA A 71 7.12 -14.37 -0.96
C ALA A 71 7.51 -12.88 -1.00
N ALA A 72 7.31 -12.25 -2.15
CA ALA A 72 7.51 -10.82 -2.32
C ALA A 72 6.43 -10.17 -3.20
N VAL A 73 6.06 -8.95 -2.84
CA VAL A 73 5.10 -8.10 -3.55
C VAL A 73 5.78 -6.74 -3.78
N GLU A 74 5.77 -6.27 -5.01
CA GLU A 74 6.24 -4.94 -5.37
C GLU A 74 5.05 -3.99 -5.51
N ALA A 75 5.17 -2.82 -4.90
CA ALA A 75 4.32 -1.68 -5.15
C ALA A 75 5.11 -0.67 -5.97
N VAL A 76 4.68 -0.44 -7.20
CA VAL A 76 5.17 0.66 -8.02
C VAL A 76 4.28 1.86 -7.76
N ILE A 77 4.87 3.00 -7.46
CA ILE A 77 4.18 4.21 -7.05
C ILE A 77 4.43 5.30 -8.09
N GLN A 78 3.38 5.96 -8.53
CA GLN A 78 3.44 7.23 -9.24
C GLN A 78 3.13 8.36 -8.25
N LEU A 79 4.08 9.26 -8.09
CA LEU A 79 3.95 10.45 -7.24
C LEU A 79 3.92 11.70 -8.13
N GLY A 80 2.79 12.40 -8.12
CA GLY A 80 2.65 13.68 -8.82
C GLY A 80 3.57 14.76 -8.22
N HIS A 81 3.90 15.78 -9.01
CA HIS A 81 4.68 16.94 -8.56
C HIS A 81 3.91 17.83 -7.58
N ASP A 82 2.60 17.66 -7.54
CA ASP A 82 1.58 18.34 -6.75
C ASP A 82 1.19 17.56 -5.49
N TYR A 83 1.93 16.51 -5.12
CA TYR A 83 1.72 15.84 -3.84
C TYR A 83 1.96 16.81 -2.66
N PRO A 84 1.09 16.83 -1.62
CA PRO A 84 -0.02 15.90 -1.36
C PRO A 84 -1.39 16.28 -1.93
N ASP A 85 -1.53 17.39 -2.66
CA ASP A 85 -2.81 17.84 -3.22
C ASP A 85 -3.43 16.81 -4.18
N THR A 86 -2.58 16.10 -4.93
CA THR A 86 -2.97 14.92 -5.70
C THR A 86 -2.43 13.65 -5.06
N ALA A 87 -3.32 12.69 -4.80
CA ALA A 87 -2.96 11.42 -4.17
C ALA A 87 -1.99 10.58 -5.02
N PRO A 88 -1.03 9.88 -4.39
CA PRO A 88 -0.19 8.91 -5.08
C PRO A 88 -1.04 7.77 -5.66
N THR A 89 -0.63 7.25 -6.81
CA THR A 89 -1.24 6.05 -7.40
C THR A 89 -0.31 4.86 -7.23
N VAL A 90 -0.85 3.73 -6.78
CA VAL A 90 -0.08 2.51 -6.48
C VAL A 90 -0.53 1.37 -7.39
N VAL A 91 0.43 0.70 -8.03
CA VAL A 91 0.24 -0.54 -8.79
C VAL A 91 1.01 -1.66 -8.12
N LEU A 92 0.35 -2.78 -7.86
CA LEU A 92 0.90 -3.95 -7.20
C LEU A 92 1.25 -5.05 -8.20
N GLN A 93 2.40 -5.67 -7.99
CA GLN A 93 2.92 -6.76 -8.80
C GLN A 93 3.50 -7.86 -7.93
N ARG A 94 3.37 -9.11 -8.37
CA ARG A 94 4.04 -10.24 -7.74
C ARG A 94 5.42 -10.42 -8.37
N THR A 95 6.43 -10.61 -7.53
CA THR A 95 7.78 -10.95 -7.99
C THR A 95 8.08 -12.44 -7.88
N THR A 96 7.30 -13.16 -7.08
CA THR A 96 7.48 -14.60 -6.81
C THR A 96 6.20 -15.36 -7.10
N THR A 97 6.32 -16.59 -7.60
CA THR A 97 5.20 -17.52 -7.82
C THR A 97 4.66 -18.16 -6.53
N GLU A 98 5.31 -17.89 -5.39
CA GLU A 98 4.94 -18.44 -4.09
C GLU A 98 3.51 -18.08 -3.65
N PRO A 99 2.82 -18.96 -2.91
CA PRO A 99 1.46 -18.75 -2.47
C PRO A 99 1.38 -17.63 -1.42
N GLY A 100 1.04 -16.43 -1.87
CA GLY A 100 0.75 -15.26 -1.06
C GLY A 100 -0.60 -14.65 -1.42
N ALA A 101 -0.56 -13.46 -2.02
CA ALA A 101 -1.72 -12.84 -2.66
C ALA A 101 -1.89 -13.38 -4.10
N SER A 102 -3.13 -13.56 -4.58
CA SER A 102 -3.38 -13.76 -6.02
C SER A 102 -3.33 -12.43 -6.78
N ASP A 103 -3.29 -12.45 -8.12
CA ASP A 103 -3.40 -11.20 -8.90
C ASP A 103 -4.74 -10.50 -8.64
N SER A 104 -5.82 -11.26 -8.45
CA SER A 104 -7.11 -10.69 -8.07
C SER A 104 -7.07 -10.02 -6.70
N ASP A 105 -6.36 -10.63 -5.73
CA ASP A 105 -6.18 -10.02 -4.41
C ASP A 105 -5.37 -8.71 -4.53
N LEU A 106 -4.33 -8.69 -5.37
CA LEU A 106 -3.56 -7.47 -5.62
C LEU A 106 -4.39 -6.37 -6.30
N ARG A 107 -5.24 -6.71 -7.28
CA ARG A 107 -6.14 -5.73 -7.90
C ARG A 107 -7.17 -5.19 -6.93
N ASP A 108 -7.78 -6.05 -6.10
CA ASP A 108 -8.70 -5.55 -5.07
C ASP A 108 -7.95 -4.65 -4.06
N MET A 109 -6.69 -4.95 -3.73
CA MET A 109 -5.85 -4.08 -2.88
C MET A 109 -5.50 -2.74 -3.54
N GLU A 110 -5.21 -2.71 -4.84
CA GLU A 110 -4.98 -1.45 -5.57
C GLU A 110 -6.23 -0.58 -5.55
N VAL A 111 -7.40 -1.16 -5.80
CA VAL A 111 -8.68 -0.45 -5.74
C VAL A 111 -8.92 0.12 -4.35
N GLU A 112 -8.63 -0.65 -3.30
CA GLU A 112 -8.74 -0.19 -1.92
C GLU A 112 -7.85 1.06 -1.69
N VAL A 113 -6.55 0.96 -1.94
CA VAL A 113 -5.61 2.04 -1.54
C VAL A 113 -5.64 3.25 -2.47
N ASN A 114 -6.05 3.08 -3.72
CA ASN A 114 -6.17 4.18 -4.68
C ASN A 114 -7.58 4.78 -4.73
N GLY A 115 -8.61 4.01 -4.38
CA GLY A 115 -10.00 4.44 -4.44
C GLY A 115 -10.52 5.03 -3.13
N HIS A 116 -9.96 4.60 -1.99
CA HIS A 116 -10.39 4.96 -0.64
C HIS A 116 -9.24 5.59 0.17
N TYR A 117 -8.38 6.36 -0.50
CA TYR A 117 -7.19 6.95 0.13
C TYR A 117 -7.55 8.04 1.17
N ASP A 118 -8.70 8.67 1.03
CA ASP A 118 -9.25 9.67 1.94
C ASP A 118 -9.59 9.07 3.32
N GLU A 119 -9.92 7.78 3.38
CA GLU A 119 -10.14 7.06 4.64
C GLU A 119 -8.84 6.75 5.40
N LEU A 120 -7.67 6.97 4.77
CA LEU A 120 -6.36 6.67 5.34
C LEU A 120 -5.75 7.85 6.09
N VAL A 121 -6.34 9.03 5.96
CA VAL A 121 -5.91 10.28 6.59
C VAL A 121 -6.94 10.74 7.61
N THR A 122 -6.54 11.68 8.45
CA THR A 122 -7.42 12.30 9.45
C THR A 122 -7.77 13.74 9.07
N GLU A 123 -8.64 14.37 9.86
CA GLU A 123 -8.94 15.80 9.75
C GLU A 123 -7.71 16.70 9.99
N ASP A 124 -6.66 16.20 10.63
CA ASP A 124 -5.37 16.90 10.73
C ASP A 124 -4.76 17.08 9.33
N PRO A 125 -4.57 18.31 8.84
CA PRO A 125 -3.99 18.57 7.52
C PRO A 125 -2.60 17.94 7.35
N ALA A 126 -1.78 17.89 8.40
CA ALA A 126 -0.45 17.29 8.34
C ALA A 126 -0.49 15.76 8.11
N SER A 127 -1.65 15.11 8.31
CA SER A 127 -1.85 13.70 7.97
C SER A 127 -1.75 13.47 6.46
N TRP A 128 -2.09 14.45 5.62
CA TRP A 128 -2.06 14.32 4.17
C TRP A 128 -0.63 14.19 3.63
N ASP A 129 0.35 14.82 4.28
CA ASP A 129 1.77 14.67 3.96
C ASP A 129 2.25 13.21 4.12
N PHE A 130 1.53 12.41 4.92
CA PHE A 130 1.81 11.01 5.19
C PHE A 130 0.97 10.04 4.36
N LEU A 131 0.14 10.52 3.42
CA LEU A 131 -0.82 9.69 2.70
C LEU A 131 -0.15 8.49 2.01
N LEU A 132 1.00 8.70 1.36
CA LEU A 132 1.76 7.60 0.74
C LEU A 132 2.17 6.54 1.77
N CYS A 133 2.66 6.96 2.93
CA CYS A 133 3.02 6.06 4.01
C CYS A 133 1.80 5.31 4.55
N HIS A 134 0.65 5.98 4.63
CA HIS A 134 -0.62 5.36 5.04
C HIS A 134 -1.11 4.31 4.03
N GLN A 135 -1.02 4.59 2.72
CA GLN A 135 -1.31 3.61 1.66
C GLN A 135 -0.41 2.38 1.75
N LEU A 136 0.91 2.59 1.90
CA LEU A 136 1.88 1.50 2.06
C LEU A 136 1.64 0.70 3.36
N ARG A 137 1.22 1.38 4.43
CA ARG A 137 0.83 0.73 5.68
C ARG A 137 -0.42 -0.13 5.50
N ARG A 138 -1.44 0.36 4.79
CA ARG A 138 -2.66 -0.41 4.48
C ARG A 138 -2.33 -1.66 3.67
N ILE A 139 -1.47 -1.55 2.65
CA ILE A 139 -0.96 -2.71 1.89
C ILE A 139 -0.32 -3.73 2.84
N GLN A 140 0.57 -3.28 3.72
CA GLN A 140 1.25 -4.12 4.69
C GLN A 140 0.27 -4.85 5.64
N GLU A 141 -0.83 -4.20 6.04
CA GLU A 141 -1.88 -4.78 6.88
C GLU A 141 -2.72 -5.84 6.15
N ILE A 142 -3.16 -5.56 4.92
CA ILE A 142 -3.94 -6.50 4.11
C ILE A 142 -3.10 -7.76 3.82
N LEU A 143 -1.84 -7.60 3.44
CA LEU A 143 -0.89 -8.72 3.26
C LEU A 143 -0.68 -9.52 4.56
N GLY A 144 -0.61 -8.83 5.70
CA GLY A 144 -0.54 -9.45 7.03
C GLY A 144 -1.80 -10.26 7.38
N GLY A 145 -2.98 -9.78 7.01
CA GLY A 145 -4.24 -10.50 7.14
C GLY A 145 -4.30 -11.76 6.28
N ALA A 146 -3.84 -11.66 5.02
CA ALA A 146 -3.75 -12.77 4.08
C ALA A 146 -2.88 -13.91 4.61
N ALA A 147 -1.69 -13.59 5.11
CA ALA A 147 -0.76 -14.57 5.67
C ALA A 147 -1.31 -15.31 6.91
N LYS A 148 -2.22 -14.66 7.66
CA LYS A 148 -2.90 -15.25 8.82
C LYS A 148 -4.13 -16.08 8.43
N GLY A 149 -4.38 -16.30 7.14
CA GLY A 149 -5.54 -17.05 6.65
C GLY A 149 -6.87 -16.34 6.91
N LYS A 150 -6.86 -15.04 7.23
CA LYS A 150 -8.07 -14.24 7.43
C LYS A 150 -8.69 -13.99 6.07
N ARG A 151 -9.42 -14.96 5.53
CA ARG A 151 -10.25 -14.83 4.33
C ARG A 151 -11.71 -14.91 4.76
N ARG A 152 -12.55 -13.99 4.28
CA ARG A 152 -13.96 -13.88 4.70
C ARG A 152 -14.93 -14.06 3.54
N GLY A 153 -16.16 -14.48 3.88
CA GLY A 153 -17.27 -14.69 2.94
C GLY A 153 -17.13 -15.95 2.07
N ARG A 154 -18.19 -16.24 1.31
CA ARG A 154 -18.28 -17.42 0.41
C ARG A 154 -17.14 -17.47 -0.61
N ASN A 155 -16.64 -16.31 -1.03
CA ASN A 155 -15.60 -16.16 -2.04
C ASN A 155 -14.17 -16.13 -1.46
N ARG A 156 -13.99 -16.35 -0.15
CA ARG A 156 -12.68 -16.38 0.54
C ARG A 156 -11.78 -15.18 0.18
N ARG A 157 -12.34 -13.97 0.18
CA ARG A 157 -11.62 -12.72 -0.14
C ARG A 157 -10.84 -12.20 1.08
N LEU A 158 -9.82 -11.39 0.83
CA LEU A 158 -9.07 -10.73 1.89
C LEU A 158 -9.90 -9.58 2.53
N PRO A 159 -9.73 -9.32 3.83
CA PRO A 159 -10.25 -8.12 4.48
C PRO A 159 -9.45 -6.91 3.98
N MET A 160 -10.12 -5.97 3.31
CA MET A 160 -9.48 -4.81 2.70
C MET A 160 -9.47 -3.60 3.65
N SER A 161 -10.55 -3.39 4.40
CA SER A 161 -10.75 -2.14 5.15
C SER A 161 -10.85 -2.38 6.64
N TYR A 162 -10.18 -1.55 7.44
CA TYR A 162 -10.34 -1.56 8.90
C TYR A 162 -11.27 -0.43 9.35
N SER A 163 -12.37 -0.76 10.02
CA SER A 163 -13.21 0.26 10.66
C SER A 163 -12.67 0.54 12.06
N ALA A 164 -12.06 1.70 12.26
CA ALA A 164 -11.69 2.16 13.60
C ALA A 164 -12.93 2.33 14.50
N ARG A 165 -14.05 2.80 13.91
CA ARG A 165 -15.33 2.98 14.61
C ARG A 165 -15.91 1.67 15.17
N HIS A 166 -15.76 0.58 14.42
CA HIS A 166 -16.33 -0.71 14.79
C HIS A 166 -15.30 -1.75 15.27
N GLY A 167 -14.01 -1.38 15.33
CA GLY A 167 -12.93 -2.23 15.83
C GLY A 167 -12.70 -3.52 15.01
N HIS A 168 -13.15 -3.58 13.76
CA HIS A 168 -13.03 -4.79 12.94
C HIS A 168 -12.80 -4.49 11.46
N TYR A 169 -12.24 -5.49 10.77
CA TYR A 169 -12.08 -5.44 9.33
C TYR A 169 -13.39 -5.78 8.62
N HIS A 170 -13.75 -4.92 7.68
CA HIS A 170 -14.87 -5.07 6.76
C HIS A 170 -14.35 -5.03 5.33
N ARG A 171 -15.28 -5.14 4.39
CA ARG A 171 -15.05 -4.78 3.00
C ARG A 171 -15.70 -3.43 2.78
#